data_AF-A0A151IQZ8-F1
#
_entry.id   AF-A0A151IQZ8-F1
#
_cell.length_a   1.000
_cell.length_b   1.000
_cell.length_c   1.000
_cell.angle_alpha   90.00
_cell.angle_beta   90.00
_cell.angle_gamma   90.00
#
_symmetry.space_group_name_H-M   'P 1'
#
loop_
_entity.id
_entity.type
_entity.pdbx_description
1 polymer ?
#
loop_
_entity_poly.entity_id
_entity_poly.type
_entity_poly.pdbx_seq_one_letter_code
_entity_poly.pdbx_strand_id
1 'polypeptide(L)'
;TLTSELFGEVQAPTPLLFWNSVVLNSIQSESRSGLPIDIRSTLLAKYEVKNDLQALIPPKLNKELLTALTPSVVKRDEYQALAQAQVRACLNTFGTCMSQLLKPEVLQSLNDEAKLTPSQLWFPLFRRLSLSEPMIFPPKYSLLSSPFRNQHPAWRTLSLGVAKLSGKSSKFA
;
A
#
# COMPACT_ATOMS: atom_id res chain seq x y z
N THR A 1 -20.49 35.76 7.74
CA THR A 1 -21.41 34.77 7.11
C THR A 1 -21.57 33.60 8.05
N LEU A 2 -22.72 32.93 8.09
CA LEU A 2 -23.03 31.83 9.04
C LEU A 2 -21.93 30.74 9.14
N THR A 3 -21.12 30.60 8.08
CA THR A 3 -19.98 29.69 7.99
C THR A 3 -18.77 30.07 8.86
N SER A 4 -18.47 31.36 9.10
CA SER A 4 -17.32 31.75 9.93
C SER A 4 -17.61 31.65 11.43
N GLU A 5 -18.86 31.81 11.83
CA GLU A 5 -19.30 31.64 13.23
C GLU A 5 -19.43 30.17 13.64
N LEU A 6 -19.77 29.27 12.70
CA LEU A 6 -19.94 27.85 13.00
C LEU A 6 -18.64 27.03 12.94
N PHE A 7 -17.66 27.47 12.14
CA PHE A 7 -16.47 26.67 11.80
C PHE A 7 -15.11 27.32 12.13
N GLY A 8 -15.11 28.53 12.69
CA GLY A 8 -13.88 29.27 13.02
C GLY A 8 -13.12 29.77 11.79
N GLU A 9 -12.11 30.62 12.01
CA GLU A 9 -11.24 31.08 10.93
C GLU A 9 -10.39 29.93 10.40
N VAL A 10 -10.41 29.76 9.07
CA VAL A 10 -9.62 28.75 8.35
C VAL A 10 -8.14 29.03 8.59
N GLN A 11 -7.51 28.23 9.45
CA GLN A 11 -6.07 28.27 9.65
C GLN A 11 -5.39 27.91 8.32
N ALA A 12 -4.46 28.76 7.87
CA ALA A 12 -3.75 28.57 6.62
C ALA A 12 -3.06 27.19 6.59
N PRO A 13 -3.04 26.49 5.44
CA PRO A 13 -2.40 25.19 5.36
C PRO A 13 -0.90 25.33 5.62
N THR A 14 -0.39 24.58 6.60
CA THR A 14 1.05 24.37 6.84
C THR A 14 1.76 24.02 5.53
N PRO A 15 2.98 24.51 5.25
CA PRO A 15 3.64 24.26 3.97
C PRO A 15 3.96 22.77 3.87
N LEU A 16 3.18 22.08 3.05
CA LEU A 16 3.32 20.65 2.77
C LEU A 16 4.71 20.38 2.17
N LEU A 17 5.41 19.39 2.72
CA LEU A 17 6.65 18.83 2.18
C LEU A 17 6.48 18.53 0.68
N PHE A 18 7.08 19.39 -0.14
CA PHE A 18 7.04 19.29 -1.59
C PHE A 18 7.96 18.14 -2.01
N TRP A 19 7.39 17.06 -2.55
CA TRP A 19 8.20 16.02 -3.17
C TRP A 19 9.00 16.64 -4.31
N ASN A 20 10.30 16.35 -4.37
CA ASN A 20 11.17 16.85 -5.43
C ASN A 20 10.56 16.50 -6.80
N SER A 21 10.43 17.47 -7.69
CA SER A 21 9.81 17.30 -9.02
C SER A 21 10.50 16.23 -9.86
N VAL A 22 11.80 16.03 -9.66
CA VAL A 22 12.57 14.96 -10.29
C VAL A 22 12.04 13.59 -9.87
N VAL A 23 11.77 13.39 -8.57
CA VAL A 23 11.26 12.12 -8.04
C VAL A 23 9.85 11.83 -8.57
N LEU A 24 9.00 12.86 -8.62
CA LEU A 24 7.63 12.71 -9.15
C LEU A 24 7.64 12.34 -10.64
N ASN A 25 8.47 13.01 -11.45
CA ASN A 25 8.59 12.72 -12.87
C ASN A 25 9.14 11.32 -13.13
N SER A 26 10.10 10.86 -12.33
CA SER A 26 10.61 9.49 -12.42
C SER A 26 9.54 8.46 -12.10
N ILE A 27 8.81 8.63 -10.98
CA ILE A 27 7.70 7.72 -10.60
C ILE A 27 6.63 7.68 -11.69
N GLN A 28 6.27 8.85 -12.24
CA GLN A 28 5.25 8.94 -13.29
C GLN A 28 5.70 8.26 -14.58
N SER A 29 6.97 8.45 -14.98
CA SER A 29 7.55 7.78 -16.14
C SER A 29 7.56 6.27 -15.96
N GLU A 30 8.13 5.79 -14.86
CA GLU A 30 8.25 4.36 -14.55
C GLU A 30 6.89 3.67 -14.34
N SER A 31 5.90 4.37 -13.79
CA SER A 31 4.53 3.84 -13.67
C SER A 31 3.86 3.63 -15.02
N ARG A 32 4.25 4.39 -16.06
CA ARG A 32 3.66 4.33 -17.41
C ARG A 32 4.40 3.37 -18.32
N SER A 33 5.73 3.47 -18.36
CA SER A 33 6.59 2.67 -19.24
C SER A 33 7.05 1.37 -18.60
N GLY A 34 6.89 1.23 -17.29
CA GLY A 34 7.47 0.14 -16.52
C GLY A 34 8.96 0.34 -16.27
N LEU A 35 9.53 -0.56 -15.47
CA LEU A 35 10.97 -0.60 -15.22
C LEU A 35 11.71 -1.23 -16.40
N PRO A 36 12.95 -0.76 -16.71
CA PRO A 36 13.84 -1.43 -17.64
C PRO A 36 14.03 -2.92 -17.29
N ILE A 37 14.16 -3.76 -18.32
CA ILE A 37 14.17 -5.23 -18.19
C ILE A 37 15.30 -5.74 -17.28
N ASP A 38 16.46 -5.12 -17.38
CA ASP A 38 17.68 -5.38 -16.63
C ASP A 38 17.51 -5.03 -15.15
N ILE A 39 16.97 -3.85 -14.86
CA ILE A 39 16.65 -3.40 -13.50
C ILE A 39 15.59 -4.32 -12.89
N ARG A 40 14.53 -4.61 -13.64
CA ARG A 40 13.46 -5.52 -13.21
C ARG A 40 14.03 -6.89 -12.86
N SER A 41 14.85 -7.48 -13.72
CA SER A 41 15.44 -8.81 -13.48
C SER A 41 16.34 -8.81 -12.25
N THR A 42 17.14 -7.76 -12.07
CA THR A 42 18.00 -7.58 -10.90
C THR A 42 17.19 -7.46 -9.61
N LEU A 43 16.11 -6.67 -9.62
CA LEU A 43 15.21 -6.51 -8.47
C LEU A 43 14.48 -7.81 -8.13
N LEU A 44 13.98 -8.52 -9.14
CA LEU A 44 13.32 -9.82 -8.94
C LEU A 44 14.25 -10.84 -8.29
N ALA A 45 15.51 -10.90 -8.72
CA ALA A 45 16.51 -11.79 -8.11
C ALA A 45 16.88 -11.35 -6.68
N LYS A 46 17.06 -10.03 -6.46
CA LYS A 46 17.42 -9.48 -5.14
C LYS A 46 16.35 -9.76 -4.09
N TYR A 47 15.09 -9.64 -4.47
CA TYR A 47 13.94 -9.81 -3.59
C TYR A 47 13.19 -11.13 -3.85
N GLU A 48 13.89 -12.11 -4.40
CA GLU A 48 13.38 -13.47 -4.42
C GLU A 48 13.10 -13.92 -2.99
N VAL A 49 12.00 -14.63 -2.82
CA VAL A 49 11.51 -15.04 -1.52
C VAL A 49 12.22 -16.32 -1.09
N LYS A 50 12.95 -16.22 0.04
CA LYS A 50 13.84 -17.26 0.59
C LYS A 50 13.23 -17.95 1.81
N ASN A 51 13.88 -19.04 2.23
CA ASN A 51 13.62 -19.76 3.49
C ASN A 51 12.17 -20.18 3.65
N ASP A 52 11.55 -19.89 4.80
CA ASP A 52 10.20 -20.33 5.21
C ASP A 52 9.09 -19.91 4.22
N LEU A 53 9.35 -18.88 3.41
CA LEU A 53 8.43 -18.39 2.41
C LEU A 53 8.56 -19.11 1.06
N GLN A 54 9.46 -20.10 0.92
CA GLN A 54 9.52 -20.98 -0.26
C GLN A 54 8.24 -21.81 -0.45
N ALA A 55 7.49 -22.07 0.63
CA ALA A 55 6.17 -22.70 0.53
C ALA A 55 5.17 -21.89 -0.31
N LEU A 56 5.41 -20.58 -0.51
CA LEU A 56 4.59 -19.70 -1.33
C LEU A 56 5.00 -19.69 -2.82
N ILE A 57 5.96 -20.53 -3.23
CA ILE A 57 6.29 -20.72 -4.65
C ILE A 57 5.10 -21.40 -5.34
N PRO A 58 4.72 -20.96 -6.56
CA PRO A 58 3.71 -21.67 -7.33
C PRO A 58 4.03 -23.16 -7.45
N PRO A 59 3.05 -24.06 -7.24
CA PRO A 59 3.29 -25.48 -7.33
C PRO A 59 3.76 -25.85 -8.73
N LYS A 60 4.81 -26.65 -8.83
CA LYS A 60 5.31 -27.14 -10.13
C LYS A 60 4.41 -28.28 -10.61
N LEU A 61 3.99 -28.20 -11.88
CA LEU A 61 3.23 -29.26 -12.51
C LEU A 61 4.01 -30.58 -12.51
N ASN A 62 3.34 -31.69 -12.18
CA ASN A 62 3.93 -33.02 -12.28
C ASN A 62 4.08 -33.44 -13.76
N LYS A 63 5.13 -34.21 -14.09
CA LYS A 63 5.39 -34.73 -15.43
C LYS A 63 4.24 -35.58 -15.98
N GLU A 64 3.55 -36.32 -15.11
CA GLU A 64 2.35 -37.10 -15.46
C GLU A 64 1.15 -36.22 -15.84
N LEU A 65 1.06 -35.02 -15.27
CA LEU A 65 -0.01 -34.06 -15.61
C LEU A 65 0.34 -33.27 -16.87
N LEU A 66 1.63 -33.03 -17.13
CA LEU A 66 2.09 -32.38 -18.35
C LEU A 66 1.70 -33.15 -19.61
N THR A 67 1.72 -34.48 -19.58
CA THR A 67 1.32 -35.33 -20.71
C THR A 67 -0.20 -35.40 -20.90
N ALA A 68 -0.97 -35.21 -19.83
CA ALA A 68 -2.43 -35.20 -19.86
C ALA A 68 -3.04 -33.85 -20.28
N LEU A 69 -2.26 -32.77 -20.25
CA LEU A 69 -2.74 -31.40 -20.51
C LEU A 69 -2.39 -30.95 -21.92
N THR A 70 -3.27 -30.10 -22.48
CA THR A 70 -3.02 -29.48 -23.78
C THR A 70 -1.87 -28.44 -23.70
N PRO A 71 -1.06 -28.27 -24.76
CA PRO A 71 0.05 -27.30 -24.77
C PRO A 71 -0.37 -25.85 -24.47
N SER A 72 -1.60 -25.46 -24.81
CA SER A 72 -2.13 -24.12 -24.50
C SER A 72 -2.32 -23.89 -23.01
N VAL A 73 -2.80 -24.91 -22.27
CA VAL A 73 -2.97 -24.87 -20.82
C VAL A 73 -1.61 -24.80 -20.13
N VAL A 74 -0.63 -25.59 -20.60
CA VAL A 74 0.75 -25.54 -20.09
C VAL A 74 1.36 -24.15 -20.29
N LYS A 75 1.28 -23.59 -21.50
CA LYS A 75 1.78 -22.23 -21.77
C LYS A 75 1.11 -21.17 -20.90
N ARG A 76 -0.21 -21.25 -20.71
CA ARG A 76 -0.94 -20.32 -19.83
C ARG A 76 -0.42 -20.37 -18.40
N ASP A 77 -0.16 -21.57 -17.88
CA ASP A 77 0.33 -21.76 -16.52
C ASP A 77 1.77 -21.23 -16.35
N GLU A 78 2.64 -21.43 -17.33
CA GLU A 78 3.98 -20.83 -17.36
C GLU A 78 3.93 -19.29 -17.29
N TYR A 79 3.04 -18.65 -18.06
CA TYR A 79 2.85 -17.20 -17.97
C TYR A 79 2.32 -16.76 -16.60
N GLN A 80 1.41 -17.54 -15.99
CA GLN A 80 0.90 -17.25 -14.65
C GLN A 80 1.98 -17.40 -13.59
N ALA A 81 2.85 -18.42 -13.69
CA ALA A 81 3.97 -18.61 -12.80
C ALA A 81 4.96 -17.43 -12.85
N LEU A 82 5.22 -16.88 -14.05
CA LEU A 82 6.04 -15.67 -14.22
C LEU A 82 5.40 -14.43 -13.57
N ALA A 83 4.10 -14.23 -13.77
CA ALA A 83 3.38 -13.12 -13.15
C ALA A 83 3.34 -13.24 -11.62
N GLN A 84 3.12 -14.45 -11.10
CA GLN A 84 3.15 -14.74 -9.67
C GLN A 84 4.54 -14.50 -9.07
N ALA A 85 5.62 -14.87 -9.77
CA ALA A 85 6.98 -14.58 -9.34
C ALA A 85 7.23 -13.06 -9.17
N GLN A 86 6.71 -12.25 -10.10
CA GLN A 86 6.80 -10.79 -10.02
C GLN A 86 6.02 -10.24 -8.82
N VAL A 87 4.76 -10.64 -8.67
CA VAL A 87 3.92 -10.21 -7.53
C VAL A 87 4.57 -10.61 -6.20
N ARG A 88 5.11 -11.83 -6.11
CA ARG A 88 5.80 -12.34 -4.93
C ARG A 88 7.01 -11.50 -4.57
N ALA A 89 7.85 -11.16 -5.55
CA ALA A 89 9.00 -10.28 -5.32
C ALA A 89 8.56 -8.87 -4.87
N CYS A 90 7.49 -8.32 -5.45
CA CYS A 90 6.92 -7.02 -5.06
C CYS A 90 6.36 -7.00 -3.63
N LEU A 91 5.71 -8.09 -3.20
CA LEU A 91 5.22 -8.19 -1.82
C LEU A 91 6.38 -8.36 -0.84
N ASN A 92 7.43 -9.08 -1.24
CA ASN A 92 8.63 -9.26 -0.42
C ASN A 92 9.41 -7.96 -0.25
N THR A 93 9.60 -7.18 -1.32
CA THR A 93 10.18 -5.82 -1.23
C THR A 93 9.35 -4.95 -0.31
N PHE A 94 8.03 -4.96 -0.48
CA PHE A 94 7.13 -4.17 0.36
C PHE A 94 7.26 -4.53 1.84
N GLY A 95 7.18 -5.81 2.18
CA GLY A 95 7.34 -6.30 3.55
C GLY A 95 8.73 -5.98 4.14
N THR A 96 9.79 -6.12 3.33
CA THR A 96 11.16 -5.77 3.73
C THR A 96 11.30 -4.28 4.00
N CYS A 97 10.76 -3.44 3.12
CA CYS A 97 10.76 -1.99 3.24
C CYS A 97 10.02 -1.56 4.50
N MET A 98 8.80 -2.06 4.72
CA MET A 98 8.04 -1.80 5.93
C MET A 98 8.80 -2.24 7.18
N SER A 99 9.41 -3.44 7.17
CA SER A 99 10.21 -3.92 8.30
C SER A 99 11.42 -3.02 8.60
N GLN A 100 12.04 -2.44 7.57
CA GLN A 100 13.13 -1.48 7.72
C GLN A 100 12.63 -0.12 8.25
N LEU A 101 11.52 0.38 7.73
CA LEU A 101 10.91 1.64 8.16
C LEU A 101 10.39 1.58 9.60
N LEU A 102 9.94 0.40 10.04
CA LEU A 102 9.43 0.14 11.39
C LEU A 102 10.54 -0.02 12.43
N LYS A 103 11.82 -0.01 12.04
CA LYS A 103 12.91 -0.15 12.99
C LYS A 103 12.93 1.03 13.96
N PRO A 104 13.13 0.79 15.27
CA PRO A 104 13.11 1.85 16.29
C PRO A 104 14.10 2.98 15.98
N GLU A 105 15.27 2.66 15.43
CA GLU A 105 16.32 3.62 15.09
C GLU A 105 15.83 4.60 14.00
N VAL A 106 15.09 4.09 13.02
CA VAL A 106 14.51 4.89 11.94
C VAL A 106 13.37 5.75 12.50
N LEU A 107 12.47 5.16 13.29
CA LEU A 107 11.35 5.89 13.90
C LEU A 107 11.79 7.03 14.83
N GLN A 108 12.91 6.85 15.53
CA GLN A 108 13.49 7.88 16.40
C GLN A 108 14.10 9.05 15.63
N SER A 109 14.61 8.81 14.42
CA SER A 109 15.18 9.85 13.53
C SER A 109 14.14 10.65 12.74
N LEU A 110 12.88 10.19 12.69
CA LEU A 110 11.80 10.88 11.99
C LEU A 110 11.26 12.03 12.86
N ASN A 111 11.00 13.19 12.24
CA ASN A 111 10.32 14.30 12.93
C ASN A 111 8.95 13.86 13.46
N ASP A 112 8.42 14.56 14.47
CA ASP A 112 7.16 14.17 15.12
C ASP A 112 5.95 14.09 14.17
N GLU A 113 5.98 14.83 13.05
CA GLU A 113 4.99 14.72 11.97
C GLU A 113 5.14 13.43 11.14
N ALA A 114 6.38 12.95 10.93
CA ALA A 114 6.68 11.70 10.24
C ALA A 114 6.60 10.47 11.16
N LYS A 115 6.51 10.65 12.48
CA LYS A 115 6.14 9.61 13.46
C LYS A 115 4.66 9.24 13.43
N LEU A 116 3.85 9.87 12.56
CA LEU A 116 2.53 9.37 12.19
C LEU A 116 2.66 7.87 11.91
N THR A 117 2.01 7.08 12.76
CA THR A 117 2.14 5.62 12.77
C THR A 117 2.05 5.08 11.34
N PRO A 118 2.89 4.12 10.92
CA PRO A 118 2.87 3.53 9.57
C PRO A 118 1.47 3.11 9.08
N SER A 119 0.57 2.82 10.01
CA SER A 119 -0.86 2.57 9.79
C SER A 119 -1.67 3.77 9.28
N GLN A 120 -1.09 4.97 9.18
CA GLN A 120 -1.72 6.21 8.72
C GLN A 120 -0.94 6.89 7.58
N LEU A 121 0.10 6.27 7.02
CA LEU A 121 0.81 6.80 5.84
C LEU A 121 -0.12 7.04 4.63
N TRP A 122 -1.21 6.27 4.56
CA TRP A 122 -2.27 6.45 3.56
C TRP A 122 -3.23 7.59 3.91
N PHE A 123 -3.31 8.05 5.16
CA PHE A 123 -4.32 9.01 5.61
C PHE A 123 -4.15 10.40 4.96
N PRO A 124 -2.93 10.95 4.79
CA PRO A 124 -2.72 12.17 3.99
C PRO A 124 -3.14 11.99 2.52
N LEU A 125 -2.84 10.83 1.91
CA LEU A 125 -3.26 10.53 0.54
C LEU A 125 -4.79 10.43 0.45
N PHE A 126 -5.43 9.76 1.41
CA PHE A 126 -6.88 9.67 1.53
C PHE A 126 -7.53 11.05 1.67
N ARG A 127 -6.99 11.94 2.51
CA ARG A 127 -7.45 13.35 2.60
C ARG A 127 -7.38 14.05 1.24
N ARG A 128 -6.32 13.84 0.46
CA ARG A 128 -6.15 14.44 -0.88
C ARG A 128 -7.11 13.88 -1.93
N LEU A 129 -7.42 12.59 -1.86
CA LEU A 129 -8.35 11.93 -2.79
C LEU A 129 -9.83 12.14 -2.41
N SER A 130 -10.08 12.67 -1.22
CA SER A 130 -11.43 12.96 -0.74
C SER A 130 -12.00 14.19 -1.42
N LEU A 131 -13.19 14.06 -1.99
CA LEU A 131 -13.96 15.16 -2.60
C LEU A 131 -14.55 16.11 -1.56
N SER A 132 -14.62 15.67 -0.31
CA SER A 132 -15.15 16.41 0.82
C SER A 132 -14.25 16.18 2.03
N GLU A 133 -14.39 17.02 3.05
CA GLU A 133 -13.75 16.75 4.32
C GLU A 133 -14.22 15.39 4.89
N PRO A 134 -13.28 14.50 5.29
CA PRO A 134 -13.64 13.25 5.94
C PRO A 134 -14.43 13.46 7.22
N MET A 135 -15.54 12.75 7.35
CA MET A 135 -16.31 12.69 8.58
C MET A 135 -15.60 11.73 9.54
N ILE A 136 -15.19 12.24 10.69
CA ILE A 136 -14.53 11.45 11.74
C ILE A 136 -15.56 11.13 12.83
N PHE A 137 -15.89 9.85 12.99
CA PHE A 137 -16.76 9.36 14.05
C PHE A 137 -15.91 9.05 15.30
N PRO A 138 -16.41 9.38 16.50
CA PRO A 138 -15.70 9.11 17.74
C PRO A 138 -15.55 7.59 17.97
N PRO A 139 -14.60 7.18 18.84
CA PRO A 139 -14.42 5.78 19.18
C PRO A 139 -15.72 5.15 19.69
N LYS A 140 -16.03 3.94 19.22
CA LYS A 140 -17.26 3.23 19.53
C LYS A 140 -16.97 1.78 19.86
N TYR A 141 -17.62 1.25 20.89
CA TYR A 141 -17.42 -0.13 21.36
C TYR A 141 -17.63 -1.18 20.27
N SER A 142 -18.53 -0.92 19.32
CA SER A 142 -18.81 -1.83 18.21
C SER A 142 -17.75 -1.79 17.10
N LEU A 143 -16.81 -0.84 17.10
CA LEU A 143 -15.73 -0.79 16.11
C LEU A 143 -14.74 -1.93 16.35
N LEU A 144 -14.36 -2.62 15.27
CA LEU A 144 -13.52 -3.82 15.32
C LEU A 144 -14.16 -4.98 16.12
N SER A 145 -15.48 -5.00 16.25
CA SER A 145 -16.19 -6.16 16.80
C SER A 145 -16.17 -7.31 15.79
N SER A 146 -15.91 -8.52 16.29
CA SER A 146 -15.96 -9.75 15.52
C SER A 146 -16.71 -10.79 16.34
N PRO A 147 -17.64 -11.56 15.77
CA PRO A 147 -18.35 -12.59 16.51
C PRO A 147 -17.43 -13.73 17.01
N PHE A 148 -16.19 -13.78 16.52
CA PHE A 148 -15.22 -14.83 16.84
C PHE A 148 -14.07 -14.37 17.75
N ARG A 149 -14.08 -13.11 18.20
CA ARG A 149 -12.97 -12.55 19.01
C ARG A 149 -13.49 -11.62 20.08
N ASN A 150 -12.80 -11.62 21.22
CA ASN A 150 -13.01 -10.59 22.24
C ASN A 150 -12.73 -9.20 21.67
N GLN A 151 -13.47 -8.21 22.16
CA GLN A 151 -13.39 -6.83 21.69
C GLN A 151 -11.97 -6.27 21.87
N HIS A 152 -11.38 -5.75 20.80
CA HIS A 152 -9.99 -5.26 20.82
C HIS A 152 -9.87 -3.93 21.57
N PRO A 153 -8.99 -3.76 22.57
CA PRO A 153 -8.95 -2.58 23.46
C PRO A 153 -8.78 -1.24 22.74
N ALA A 154 -8.25 -1.25 21.52
CA ALA A 154 -8.14 -0.07 20.66
C ALA A 154 -9.50 0.58 20.31
N TRP A 155 -10.65 -0.10 20.52
CA TRP A 155 -11.97 0.51 20.33
C TRP A 155 -12.15 1.80 21.15
N ARG A 156 -11.38 1.97 22.24
CA ARG A 156 -11.43 3.15 23.13
C ARG A 156 -10.80 4.40 22.52
N THR A 157 -9.85 4.22 21.60
CA THR A 157 -9.03 5.31 21.04
C THR A 157 -9.16 5.44 19.53
N LEU A 158 -9.72 4.43 18.86
CA LEU A 158 -9.80 4.37 17.41
C LEU A 158 -11.07 5.05 16.89
N SER A 159 -10.88 6.18 16.22
CA SER A 159 -11.93 6.89 15.49
C SER A 159 -12.11 6.32 14.08
N LEU A 160 -13.34 6.29 13.57
CA LEU A 160 -13.64 5.84 12.21
C LEU A 160 -13.73 7.05 11.28
N GLY A 161 -12.87 7.12 10.27
CA GLY A 161 -12.96 8.14 9.22
C GLY A 161 -13.70 7.63 7.98
N VAL A 162 -14.66 8.41 7.48
CA VAL A 162 -15.38 8.13 6.23
C VAL A 162 -15.28 9.34 5.32
N ALA A 163 -14.94 9.14 4.05
CA ALA A 163 -14.90 10.21 3.06
C ALA A 163 -15.37 9.74 1.70
N LYS A 164 -15.89 10.68 0.91
CA LYS A 164 -16.29 10.42 -0.47
C LYS A 164 -15.07 10.55 -1.38
N LEU A 165 -14.68 9.48 -2.05
CA LEU A 165 -13.57 9.49 -3.01
C LEU A 165 -14.07 9.81 -4.42
N SER A 166 -13.23 10.50 -5.20
CA SER A 166 -13.46 10.70 -6.62
C SER A 166 -13.14 9.42 -7.38
N GLY A 167 -14.14 8.83 -8.07
CA GLY A 167 -13.90 7.76 -9.03
C GLY A 167 -13.28 8.23 -10.35
N LYS A 168 -13.01 9.55 -10.51
CA LYS A 168 -12.37 10.09 -11.71
C LYS A 168 -10.88 9.81 -11.66
N SER A 169 -10.32 9.36 -12.78
CA SER A 169 -8.87 9.28 -12.95
C SER A 169 -8.24 10.62 -12.58
N SER A 170 -7.27 10.57 -11.68
CA SER A 170 -6.54 11.74 -11.24
C SER A 170 -5.89 12.41 -12.44
N LYS A 171 -6.15 13.71 -12.66
CA LYS A 171 -5.45 14.49 -13.71
C LYS A 171 -3.96 14.71 -13.39
N PHE A 172 -3.51 14.24 -12.24
CA PHE A 172 -2.09 14.14 -11.89
C PHE A 172 -1.41 12.92 -12.52
N ALA A 173 -2.10 12.20 -13.41
CA ALA A 173 -1.55 11.10 -14.19
C ALA A 173 -0.65 11.59 -15.32
#